data_AF-A0A239F7N6-F1
#
_entry.id   AF-A0A239F7N6-F1
#
_cell.length_a   1.000
_cell.length_b   1.000
_cell.length_c   1.000
_cell.angle_alpha   90.00
_cell.angle_beta   90.00
_cell.angle_gamma   90.00
#
_symmetry.space_group_name_H-M   'P 1'
#
loop_
_entity.id
_entity.type
_entity.pdbx_description
1 polymer ?
#
loop_
_entity_poly.entity_id
_entity_poly.type
_entity_poly.pdbx_seq_one_letter_code
_entity_poly.pdbx_strand_id
1 'polypeptide(L)'
;MNVYYLLALAFERVYTIHTKGDEGMKSREVIKILKKAGWIEQRQSGSHKQFRHPDQPERGVVTVPHPKAEMAIGTLKSIEDKSGVALR
;
A
#
# COMPACT_ATOMS: atom_id res chain seq x y z
N MET A 1 23.98 -36.64 -4.91
CA MET A 1 23.31 -35.31 -5.00
C MET A 1 21.92 -35.49 -4.42
N ASN A 2 21.71 -35.04 -3.19
CA ASN A 2 20.56 -35.45 -2.37
C ASN A 2 19.32 -34.59 -2.72
N VAL A 3 18.20 -35.23 -3.06
CA VAL A 3 16.96 -34.58 -3.54
C VAL A 3 16.39 -33.53 -2.58
N TYR A 4 16.73 -33.61 -1.29
CA TYR A 4 16.37 -32.59 -0.30
C TYR A 4 16.96 -31.21 -0.60
N TYR A 5 18.13 -31.12 -1.27
CA TYR A 5 18.72 -29.83 -1.64
C TYR A 5 17.94 -29.11 -2.74
N LEU A 6 17.38 -29.85 -3.71
CA LEU A 6 16.58 -29.25 -4.78
C LEU A 6 15.21 -28.77 -4.27
N LEU A 7 14.61 -29.50 -3.33
CA LEU A 7 13.38 -29.07 -2.64
C LEU A 7 13.63 -27.88 -1.71
N ALA A 8 14.74 -27.86 -0.96
CA ALA A 8 15.11 -26.72 -0.12
C ALA A 8 15.38 -25.46 -0.95
N LEU A 9 16.11 -25.57 -2.07
CA LEU A 9 16.36 -24.44 -2.98
C LEU A 9 15.10 -23.95 -3.70
N ALA A 10 14.14 -24.82 -3.98
CA ALA A 10 12.84 -24.43 -4.53
C ALA A 10 11.96 -23.74 -3.48
N PHE A 11 11.96 -24.23 -2.23
CA PHE A 11 11.24 -23.61 -1.12
C PHE A 11 11.81 -22.24 -0.76
N GLU A 12 13.14 -22.10 -0.68
CA GLU A 12 13.80 -20.81 -0.45
C GLU A 12 13.58 -19.83 -1.62
N ARG A 13 13.54 -20.30 -2.88
CA ARG A 13 13.21 -19.45 -4.04
C ARG A 13 11.77 -18.93 -4.01
N VAL A 14 10.80 -19.75 -3.59
CA VAL A 14 9.41 -19.34 -3.41
C VAL A 14 9.25 -18.41 -2.19
N TYR A 15 10.05 -18.59 -1.14
CA TYR A 15 10.02 -17.73 0.04
C TYR A 15 10.67 -16.36 -0.21
N THR A 16 11.69 -16.29 -1.08
CA THR A 16 12.42 -15.04 -1.39
C THR A 16 11.70 -14.12 -2.39
N ILE A 17 10.85 -14.65 -3.27
CA ILE A 17 10.04 -13.82 -4.18
C ILE A 17 8.97 -12.99 -3.45
N HIS A 18 8.63 -13.34 -2.21
CA HIS A 18 7.62 -12.60 -1.46
C HIS A 18 8.17 -11.38 -0.71
N THR A 19 9.44 -11.36 -0.30
CA THR A 19 9.92 -10.40 0.72
C THR A 19 10.79 -9.26 0.22
N LYS A 20 11.26 -9.27 -1.04
CA LYS A 20 12.16 -8.21 -1.56
C LYS A 20 11.47 -6.89 -1.96
N GLY A 21 10.17 -6.75 -1.72
CA GLY A 21 9.42 -5.49 -1.83
C GLY A 21 8.75 -5.05 -0.53
N ASP A 22 8.95 -5.79 0.57
CA ASP A 22 8.22 -5.66 1.85
C ASP A 22 8.87 -4.66 2.83
N GLU A 23 9.59 -3.65 2.36
CA GLU A 23 9.85 -2.46 3.19
C GLU A 23 8.57 -1.62 3.22
N GLY A 24 7.71 -1.92 4.20
CA GLY A 24 6.35 -1.39 4.28
C GLY A 24 6.31 0.12 4.48
N MET A 25 5.76 0.83 3.49
CA MET A 25 5.51 2.27 3.61
C MET A 25 4.57 2.55 4.78
N LYS A 26 4.90 3.56 5.59
CA LYS A 26 4.10 3.91 6.77
C LYS A 26 2.81 4.58 6.32
N SER A 27 1.69 4.27 6.99
CA SER A 27 0.40 4.94 6.70
C SER A 27 0.50 6.47 6.74
N ARG A 28 1.39 7.02 7.58
CA ARG A 28 1.65 8.47 7.68
C ARG A 28 2.26 9.06 6.41
N GLU A 29 3.12 8.32 5.72
CA GLU A 29 3.78 8.79 4.50
C GLU A 29 2.81 8.83 3.33
N VAL A 30 1.99 7.79 3.19
CA VAL A 30 0.89 7.77 2.21
C VAL A 30 -0.05 8.95 2.41
N ILE A 31 -0.44 9.24 3.65
CA ILE A 31 -1.29 10.40 3.96
C ILE A 31 -0.60 11.72 3.56
N LYS A 32 0.70 11.86 3.80
CA LYS A 32 1.45 13.06 3.41
C LYS A 32 1.48 13.23 1.88
N ILE A 33 1.73 12.15 1.14
CA ILE A 33 1.76 12.20 -0.33
C ILE A 33 0.39 12.52 -0.89
N LEU A 34 -0.67 11.86 -0.39
CA LEU A 34 -2.05 12.17 -0.79
C LEU A 34 -2.39 13.63 -0.54
N LYS A 35 -2.09 14.17 0.65
CA LYS A 35 -2.31 15.59 0.96
C LYS A 35 -1.53 16.53 0.03
N LYS A 36 -0.27 16.19 -0.29
CA LYS A 36 0.55 16.96 -1.24
C LYS A 36 -0.02 16.92 -2.66
N ALA A 37 -0.64 15.80 -3.05
CA ALA A 37 -1.32 15.63 -4.31
C ALA A 37 -2.73 16.28 -4.35
N GLY A 38 -3.13 17.05 -3.33
CA GLY A 38 -4.42 17.75 -3.29
C GLY A 38 -5.57 16.93 -2.71
N TRP A 39 -5.33 15.74 -2.17
CA TRP A 39 -6.36 14.96 -1.50
C TRP A 39 -6.68 15.52 -0.12
N ILE A 40 -7.97 15.73 0.15
CA ILE A 40 -8.48 16.29 1.40
C ILE A 40 -9.15 15.18 2.22
N GLU A 41 -8.83 15.14 3.51
CA GLU A 41 -9.48 14.22 4.46
C GLU A 41 -10.94 14.67 4.67
N GLN A 42 -11.88 13.80 4.31
CA GLN A 42 -13.32 14.09 4.34
C GLN A 42 -13.98 13.54 5.60
N ARG A 43 -13.76 12.26 5.88
CA ARG A 43 -14.31 11.57 7.06
C ARG A 43 -13.36 10.52 7.58
N GLN A 44 -13.40 10.30 8.88
CA GLN A 44 -12.74 9.17 9.52
C GLN A 44 -13.80 8.29 10.18
N SER A 45 -13.76 7.00 9.87
CA SER A 45 -14.59 6.00 10.54
C SER A 45 -13.67 4.99 11.22
N GLY A 46 -13.54 5.09 12.54
CA GLY A 46 -12.62 4.28 13.34
C GLY A 46 -11.19 4.37 12.80
N SER A 47 -10.63 3.20 12.44
CA SER A 47 -9.28 3.05 11.90
C SER A 47 -9.18 3.27 10.39
N HIS A 48 -10.17 3.88 9.75
CA HIS A 48 -10.16 4.15 8.31
C HIS A 48 -10.39 5.63 8.04
N LYS A 49 -9.39 6.30 7.46
CA LYS A 49 -9.49 7.67 6.99
C LYS A 49 -9.90 7.67 5.53
N GLN A 50 -10.82 8.56 5.16
CA GLN A 50 -11.31 8.68 3.80
C GLN A 50 -10.93 10.04 3.23
N PHE A 51 -10.34 10.00 2.04
CA PHE A 51 -9.82 11.16 1.32
C PHE A 51 -10.60 11.36 0.03
N ARG A 52 -10.87 12.62 -0.31
CA ARG A 52 -11.50 13.02 -1.58
C ARG A 52 -10.65 14.08 -2.26
N HIS A 53 -10.53 14.01 -3.58
CA HIS A 53 -9.91 15.06 -4.37
C HIS A 53 -11.00 16.09 -4.79
N PRO A 54 -10.85 17.38 -4.45
CA PRO A 54 -11.82 18.40 -4.85
C PRO A 54 -11.84 18.61 -6.36
N ASP A 55 -10.67 18.62 -7.02
CA ASP A 55 -10.56 18.86 -8.47
C ASP A 55 -10.77 17.63 -9.35
N GLN A 56 -10.92 16.43 -8.75
CA GLN A 56 -11.07 15.15 -9.47
C GLN A 56 -12.19 14.32 -8.84
N PRO A 57 -13.46 14.78 -8.89
CA PRO A 57 -14.59 14.08 -8.30
C PRO A 57 -14.81 12.69 -8.91
N GLU A 58 -14.38 12.44 -10.14
CA GLU A 58 -14.48 11.16 -10.86
C GLU A 58 -13.61 10.04 -10.26
N ARG A 59 -12.51 10.37 -9.58
CA ARG A 59 -11.67 9.38 -8.87
C ARG A 59 -12.31 8.88 -7.56
N GLY A 60 -13.35 9.56 -7.09
CA GLY A 60 -14.13 9.16 -5.92
C GLY A 60 -13.37 9.34 -4.59
N VAL A 61 -13.58 8.39 -3.68
CA VAL A 61 -13.05 8.43 -2.31
C VAL A 61 -12.00 7.34 -2.11
N VAL A 62 -10.84 7.74 -1.59
CA VAL A 62 -9.72 6.86 -1.27
C VAL A 62 -9.74 6.57 0.23
N THR A 63 -9.75 5.29 0.59
CA THR A 63 -9.74 4.86 2.00
C THR A 63 -8.35 4.41 2.40
N VAL A 64 -7.79 5.03 3.43
CA VAL A 64 -6.48 4.69 4.00
C VAL A 64 -6.69 4.12 5.42
N PRO A 65 -6.28 2.87 5.69
CA PRO A 65 -6.31 2.33 7.04
C PRO A 65 -5.23 2.98 7.91
N HIS A 66 -5.65 3.54 9.04
CA HIS A 66 -4.79 4.18 10.04
C HIS A 66 -5.33 3.87 11.46
N PRO A 67 -4.52 3.39 12.42
CA PRO A 67 -3.05 3.41 12.43
C PRO A 67 -2.43 2.08 11.99
N LYS A 68 -1.74 2.09 10.85
CA LYS A 68 -0.93 0.94 10.41
C LYS A 68 0.53 1.37 10.32
N ALA A 69 1.41 0.66 11.02
CA ALA A 69 2.85 0.93 11.02
C ALA A 69 3.42 0.65 9.62
N GLU A 70 3.01 -0.45 9.00
CA GLU A 70 3.45 -0.87 7.66
C GLU A 70 2.23 -1.23 6.81
N MET A 71 2.14 -0.64 5.63
CA MET A 71 1.08 -0.96 4.68
C MET A 71 1.54 -2.07 3.73
N ALA A 72 0.68 -3.06 3.53
CA ALA A 72 0.95 -4.11 2.57
C ALA A 72 1.01 -3.51 1.16
N ILE A 73 1.91 -4.02 0.32
CA ILE A 73 2.11 -3.54 -1.06
C ILE A 73 0.81 -3.58 -1.85
N GLY A 74 -0.03 -4.60 -1.66
CA GLY A 74 -1.34 -4.68 -2.31
C GLY A 74 -2.29 -3.54 -1.92
N THR A 75 -2.21 -3.07 -0.67
CA THR A 75 -2.96 -1.89 -0.21
C THR A 75 -2.41 -0.61 -0.84
N LEU A 76 -1.09 -0.47 -0.91
CA LEU A 76 -0.45 0.69 -1.56
C LEU A 76 -0.85 0.76 -3.03
N LYS A 77 -0.71 -0.35 -3.78
CA LYS A 77 -1.09 -0.43 -5.19
C LYS A 77 -2.56 -0.09 -5.41
N SER A 78 -3.47 -0.61 -4.57
CA SER A 78 -4.89 -0.26 -4.67
C SER A 78 -5.16 1.23 -4.41
N ILE A 79 -4.38 1.85 -3.51
CA ILE A 79 -4.46 3.29 -3.27
C ILE A 79 -3.86 4.06 -4.46
N GLU A 80 -2.74 3.63 -5.05
CA GLU A 80 -2.16 4.23 -6.24
C GLU A 80 -3.14 4.17 -7.42
N ASP A 81 -3.73 3.01 -7.69
CA ASP A 81 -4.69 2.82 -8.78
C ASP A 81 -5.92 3.72 -8.62
N LYS A 82 -6.43 3.89 -7.38
CA LYS A 82 -7.60 4.74 -7.10
C LYS A 82 -7.26 6.23 -7.06
N SER A 83 -6.14 6.57 -6.43
CA SER A 83 -5.74 7.97 -6.27
C SER A 83 -5.07 8.52 -7.51
N GLY A 84 -4.54 7.65 -8.38
CA GLY A 84 -3.63 7.93 -9.49
C GLY A 84 -2.40 8.73 -9.07
N VAL A 85 -1.95 8.52 -7.84
CA VAL A 85 -0.73 9.11 -7.27
C VAL A 85 0.29 7.98 -7.09
N ALA A 86 1.49 8.16 -7.61
CA ALA A 86 2.58 7.22 -7.36
C ALA A 86 3.04 7.34 -5.90
N LEU A 87 2.91 6.25 -5.14
CA LEU A 87 3.37 6.08 -3.77
C LEU A 87 4.72 5.32 -3.73
N ARG A 88 5.29 4.99 -4.89
CA ARG A 88 6.53 4.25 -5.08
C ARG A 88 7.50 4.95 -6.04
#